data_AF-A0ABD5DH98-F1
#
_entry.id   AF-A0ABD5DH98-F1
#
_cell.length_a   1.000
_cell.length_b   1.000
_cell.length_c   1.000
_cell.angle_alpha   90.00
_cell.angle_beta   90.00
_cell.angle_gamma   90.00
#
_symmetry.space_group_name_H-M   'P 1'
#
loop_
_entity.id
_entity.type
_entity.pdbx_description
1 polymer ?
#
loop_
_entity_poly.entity_id
_entity_poly.type
_entity_poly.pdbx_seq_one_letter_code
_entity_poly.pdbx_strand_id
1 'polypeptide(L)'
;VSPGTIHVRVEKMKQAGIITGARIDVSPKQLGYDVGCFIGIILKSAKDYPSALARLESLEEVTEAYYTTGHYSIFIKVMCKSIDAL
;
A
#
# COMPACT_ATOMS: atom_id res chain seq x y z
N VAL A 1 18.89 -31.52 -0.42
CA VAL A 1 17.44 -31.28 -0.68
C VAL A 1 17.19 -31.43 -2.17
N SER A 2 16.12 -32.11 -2.58
CA SER A 2 15.81 -32.27 -4.01
C SER A 2 15.04 -31.05 -4.55
N PRO A 3 15.09 -30.79 -5.87
CA PRO A 3 14.27 -29.75 -6.50
C PRO A 3 12.77 -29.91 -6.19
N GLY A 4 12.28 -31.16 -6.14
CA GLY A 4 10.90 -31.46 -5.76
C GLY A 4 10.57 -31.05 -4.32
N THR A 5 11.49 -31.24 -3.37
CA THR A 5 11.29 -30.80 -1.98
C THR A 5 11.19 -29.27 -1.87
N ILE A 6 11.97 -28.53 -2.67
CA ILE A 6 11.93 -27.06 -2.71
C ILE A 6 10.61 -26.59 -3.31
N HIS A 7 10.20 -27.17 -4.45
CA HIS A 7 8.94 -26.85 -5.10
C HIS A 7 7.74 -26.99 -4.15
N VAL A 8 7.65 -28.12 -3.42
CA VAL A 8 6.57 -28.35 -2.44
C VAL A 8 6.60 -27.33 -1.29
N ARG A 9 7.78 -26.92 -0.81
CA ARG A 9 7.88 -25.91 0.26
C ARG A 9 7.42 -24.54 -0.23
N VAL A 10 7.83 -24.13 -1.43
CA VAL A 10 7.36 -22.88 -2.05
C VAL A 10 5.85 -22.91 -2.22
N GLU A 11 5.29 -24.02 -2.68
CA GLU A 11 3.84 -24.15 -2.87
C GLU A 11 3.08 -24.09 -1.53
N LYS A 12 3.58 -24.76 -0.47
CA LYS A 12 3.02 -24.63 0.88
C LYS A 12 3.08 -23.20 1.40
N MET A 13 4.16 -22.46 1.14
CA MET A 13 4.27 -21.05 1.54
C MET A 13 3.33 -20.13 0.76
N LYS A 14 3.07 -20.42 -0.52
CA LYS A 14 2.04 -19.73 -1.32
C LYS A 14 0.64 -20.00 -0.78
N GLN A 15 0.30 -21.27 -0.54
CA GLN A 15 -0.99 -21.68 0.02
C GLN A 15 -1.22 -21.10 1.43
N ALA A 16 -0.17 -20.96 2.23
CA ALA A 16 -0.22 -20.31 3.53
C ALA A 16 -0.28 -18.77 3.48
N GLY A 17 -0.22 -18.16 2.30
CA GLY A 17 -0.23 -16.70 2.13
C GLY A 17 1.08 -16.00 2.53
N ILE A 18 2.13 -16.74 2.87
CA ILE A 18 3.46 -16.20 3.21
C ILE A 18 4.13 -15.65 1.93
N ILE A 19 4.06 -16.40 0.84
CA ILE A 19 4.45 -15.91 -0.48
C ILE A 19 3.20 -15.38 -1.17
N THR A 20 3.08 -14.05 -1.26
CA THR A 20 1.93 -13.38 -1.88
C THR A 20 2.07 -13.20 -3.39
N GLY A 21 3.26 -13.43 -3.95
CA GLY A 21 3.54 -13.34 -5.38
C GLY A 21 5.02 -13.17 -5.69
N ALA A 22 5.35 -13.11 -6.97
CA ALA A 22 6.65 -12.70 -7.48
C ALA A 22 6.45 -11.43 -8.33
N ARG A 23 7.19 -10.36 -8.02
CA ARG A 23 7.06 -9.06 -8.68
C ARG A 23 8.46 -8.50 -8.98
N ILE A 24 8.53 -7.60 -9.96
CA ILE A 24 9.73 -6.83 -10.25
C ILE A 24 9.61 -5.52 -9.47
N ASP A 25 10.64 -5.17 -8.71
CA ASP A 25 10.69 -3.89 -8.02
C ASP A 25 11.07 -2.78 -9.01
N VAL A 26 10.23 -1.74 -9.07
CA VAL A 26 10.41 -0.60 -9.97
C VAL A 26 10.70 0.65 -9.16
N SER A 27 11.59 1.50 -9.64
CA SER A 27 11.91 2.78 -9.01
C SER A 27 10.86 3.85 -9.36
N PRO A 28 10.07 4.35 -8.39
CA PRO A 28 9.07 5.38 -8.67
C PRO A 28 9.72 6.68 -9.19
N LYS A 29 10.89 7.02 -8.64
CA LYS A 29 11.66 8.20 -9.06
C LYS A 29 12.05 8.16 -10.54
N GLN A 30 12.47 7.00 -11.05
CA GLN A 30 12.81 6.86 -12.48
C GLN A 30 11.58 6.94 -13.39
N LEU A 31 10.37 6.71 -12.85
CA LEU A 31 9.10 6.89 -13.54
C LEU A 31 8.56 8.33 -13.46
N GLY A 32 9.30 9.25 -12.82
CA GLY A 32 8.92 10.65 -12.66
C GLY A 32 7.98 10.93 -11.49
N TYR A 33 7.87 10.01 -10.53
CA TYR A 33 7.21 10.29 -9.24
C TYR A 33 8.19 10.99 -8.31
N ASP A 34 8.35 12.30 -8.49
CA ASP A 34 9.33 13.09 -7.75
C ASP A 34 8.85 13.51 -6.35
N VAL A 35 7.54 13.41 -6.08
CA VAL A 35 6.94 13.83 -4.81
C VAL A 35 6.25 12.64 -4.14
N GLY A 36 6.87 12.13 -3.08
CA GLY A 36 6.22 11.20 -2.15
C GLY A 36 5.87 11.94 -0.86
N CYS A 37 4.65 11.80 -0.37
CA CYS A 37 4.22 12.45 0.86
C CYS A 37 3.37 11.53 1.74
N PHE A 38 3.32 11.88 3.02
CA PHE A 38 2.44 11.24 3.99
C PHE A 38 1.37 12.23 4.43
N ILE A 39 0.12 11.80 4.42
CA ILE A 39 -1.03 12.64 4.78
C ILE A 39 -1.78 11.98 5.94
N GLY A 40 -1.95 12.72 7.02
CA GLY A 40 -2.80 12.36 8.15
C GLY A 40 -4.20 12.91 7.96
N ILE A 41 -5.21 12.04 7.99
CA ILE A 41 -6.62 12.38 7.81
C ILE A 41 -7.32 12.26 9.16
N ILE A 42 -7.98 13.35 9.57
CA ILE A 42 -8.84 13.40 10.75
C ILE A 42 -10.28 13.26 10.29
N LEU A 43 -10.94 12.18 10.70
CA LEU A 43 -12.36 11.99 10.39
C LEU A 43 -13.23 12.74 11.40
N LYS A 44 -14.37 13.24 10.93
CA LYS A 44 -15.36 13.90 11.80
C LYS A 44 -15.99 12.90 12.78
N SER A 45 -16.18 11.66 12.35
CA SER A 45 -16.68 10.56 13.16
C SER A 45 -15.96 9.26 12.79
N ALA A 46 -15.74 8.39 13.78
CA ALA A 46 -15.17 7.05 13.53
C ALA A 46 -16.02 6.20 12.57
N LYS A 47 -17.33 6.49 12.47
CA LYS A 47 -18.25 5.82 11.55
C LYS A 47 -17.96 6.12 10.08
N ASP A 48 -17.27 7.22 9.78
CA ASP A 48 -16.93 7.62 8.41
C ASP A 48 -15.74 6.85 7.84
N TYR A 49 -15.07 6.02 8.66
CA TYR A 49 -13.86 5.31 8.23
C TYR A 49 -14.08 4.40 7.00
N PRO A 50 -15.11 3.54 6.94
CA PRO A 50 -15.29 2.65 5.80
C PRO A 50 -15.54 3.41 4.49
N SER A 51 -16.28 4.51 4.54
CA SER A 51 -16.58 5.31 3.35
C SER A 51 -15.37 6.15 2.90
N ALA A 52 -14.57 6.66 3.85
CA ALA A 52 -13.31 7.32 3.56
C ALA A 52 -12.30 6.35 2.94
N LEU A 53 -12.15 5.16 3.50
CA LEU A 53 -11.24 4.13 2.99
C LEU A 53 -11.60 3.72 1.57
N ALA A 54 -12.88 3.46 1.29
CA ALA A 54 -13.33 3.09 -0.06
C ALA A 54 -13.02 4.17 -1.11
N ARG A 55 -13.07 5.46 -0.72
CA ARG A 55 -12.66 6.57 -1.61
C ARG A 55 -11.15 6.60 -1.80
N LEU A 56 -10.37 6.41 -0.74
CA LEU A 56 -8.91 6.39 -0.82
C LEU A 56 -8.39 5.22 -1.66
N GLU A 57 -9.00 4.03 -1.56
CA GLU A 57 -8.67 2.87 -2.38
C GLU A 57 -8.95 3.08 -3.88
N SER A 58 -9.83 4.02 -4.23
CA SER A 58 -10.12 4.34 -5.63
C SER A 58 -9.12 5.30 -6.28
N LEU A 59 -8.19 5.87 -5.50
CA LEU A 59 -7.17 6.81 -5.97
C LEU A 59 -5.86 6.06 -6.24
N GLU A 60 -5.40 6.08 -7.49
CA GLU A 60 -4.17 5.38 -7.88
C GLU A 60 -2.90 6.00 -7.27
N GLU A 61 -2.96 7.28 -6.90
CA GLU A 61 -1.88 7.99 -6.23
C GLU A 61 -1.67 7.52 -4.79
N VAL A 62 -2.70 6.95 -4.16
CA VAL A 62 -2.64 6.42 -2.78
C VAL A 62 -2.05 5.01 -2.79
N THR A 63 -0.77 4.92 -2.48
CA THR A 63 -0.02 3.65 -2.49
C THR A 63 -0.16 2.81 -1.22
N GLU A 64 -0.38 3.47 -0.07
CA GLU A 64 -0.51 2.81 1.23
C GLU A 64 -1.53 3.59 2.09
N ALA A 65 -2.32 2.87 2.88
CA ALA A 65 -3.25 3.45 3.85
C ALA A 65 -3.24 2.65 5.14
N TYR A 66 -3.21 3.34 6.27
CA TYR A 66 -3.10 2.77 7.60
C TYR A 66 -4.16 3.33 8.52
N TYR A 67 -4.80 2.43 9.27
CA TYR A 67 -5.57 2.81 10.45
C TYR A 67 -4.62 2.89 11.64
N THR A 68 -4.40 4.11 12.14
CA THR A 68 -3.42 4.37 13.19
C THR A 68 -4.09 4.80 14.48
N THR A 69 -3.43 4.56 15.61
CA THR A 69 -3.77 5.23 16.86
C THR A 69 -3.15 6.63 16.89
N GLY A 70 -3.63 7.50 17.78
CA GLY A 70 -3.10 8.86 17.95
C GLY A 70 -3.98 9.94 17.32
N HIS A 71 -3.35 10.98 16.75
CA HIS A 71 -4.04 12.20 16.30
C HIS A 71 -4.79 12.05 14.97
N TYR A 72 -4.39 11.11 14.13
CA TYR A 72 -4.99 10.88 12.82
C TYR A 72 -5.80 9.58 12.82
N SER A 73 -6.97 9.63 12.20
CA SER A 73 -7.82 8.44 12.02
C SER A 73 -7.29 7.53 10.91
N ILE A 74 -6.74 8.13 9.84
CA ILE A 74 -6.12 7.41 8.72
C ILE A 74 -4.80 8.09 8.41
N PHE A 75 -3.76 7.29 8.14
CA PHE A 75 -2.47 7.77 7.69
C PHE A 75 -2.18 7.14 6.32
N ILE A 76 -2.01 7.96 5.29
CA ILE A 76 -1.80 7.49 3.92
C ILE A 76 -0.44 7.91 3.36
N LYS A 77 0.05 7.14 2.40
CA LYS A 77 1.21 7.47 1.58
C LYS A 77 0.78 7.69 0.13
N VAL A 78 1.12 8.86 -0.39
CA VAL A 78 0.75 9.28 -1.74
C VAL A 78 2.02 9.49 -2.58
N MET A 79 1.96 9.10 -3.85
CA MET A 79 3.03 9.29 -4.82
C MET A 79 2.50 10.12 -6.00
N CYS A 80 3.05 11.32 -6.18
CA CYS A 80 2.71 12.25 -7.26
C CYS A 80 3.94 12.62 -8.09
N LYS A 81 3.70 13.12 -9.32
CA LYS A 81 4.78 13.52 -10.23
C LYS A 81 5.38 14.89 -9.93
N SER A 82 4.61 15.80 -9.34
CA SER A 82 5.04 17.15 -8.96
C SER A 82 4.22 17.66 -7.79
N ILE A 83 4.61 18.81 -7.22
CA ILE A 83 3.85 19.49 -6.17
C ILE A 83 2.50 19.99 -6.70
N ASP A 84 2.43 20.44 -7.96
CA ASP A 84 1.17 20.89 -8.57
C ASP A 84 0.18 19.74 -8.82
N ALA A 85 0.68 18.51 -8.93
CA ALA A 85 -0.13 17.30 -9.07
C ALA A 85 -0.55 16.70 -7.71
N LEU A 86 -0.06 17.24 -6.60
CA LEU A 86 -0.44 16.85 -5.24
C LEU A 86 -1.64 17.67 -4.75
#